data_AF-A0A954UJ98-F1
#
_entry.id   AF-A0A954UJ98-F1
#
_cell.length_a   1.000
_cell.length_b   1.000
_cell.length_c   1.000
_cell.angle_alpha   90.00
_cell.angle_beta   90.00
_cell.angle_gamma   90.00
#
_symmetry.space_group_name_H-M   'P 1'
#
loop_
_entity.id
_entity.type
_entity.pdbx_description
1 polymer ?
#
loop_
_entity_poly.entity_id
_entity_poly.type
_entity_poly.pdbx_seq_one_letter_code
_entity_poly.pdbx_strand_id
1 'polypeptide(L)' 'MLILSRKEKESILVGENIEITVCRVIGGRVKIGLRAPQHVSIRRGELMAPDDIHVEANSAEESATTELTIH' A
#
# COMPACT_ATOMS: atom_id res chain seq x y z
N MET A 1 -10.40 -2.74 -0.66
CA MET A 1 -10.13 -1.38 -1.18
C MET A 1 -10.52 -0.37 -0.09
N LEU A 2 -9.58 0.48 0.34
CA LEU A 2 -9.82 1.57 1.30
C LEU A 2 -9.84 2.91 0.55
N ILE A 3 -10.80 3.78 0.84
CA ILE A 3 -11.01 5.05 0.13
C ILE A 3 -10.80 6.20 1.10
N LEU A 4 -9.89 7.11 0.77
CA LEU A 4 -9.57 8.28 1.57
C LEU A 4 -9.59 9.54 0.70
N SER A 5 -10.27 10.58 1.17
CA SER A 5 -10.26 11.89 0.52
C SER A 5 -9.21 12.78 1.17
N ARG A 6 -8.29 13.32 0.36
CA ARG A 6 -7.23 14.24 0.79
C ARG A 6 -7.26 15.54 0.01
N LYS A 7 -6.95 16.65 0.68
CA LYS A 7 -6.74 17.97 0.08
C LYS A 7 -5.27 18.15 -0.33
N GLU A 8 -5.00 19.21 -1.09
CA GLU A 8 -3.63 19.60 -1.42
C GLU A 8 -2.77 19.77 -0.16
N LYS A 9 -1.54 19.27 -0.20
CA LYS A 9 -0.54 19.20 0.88
C LYS A 9 -0.85 18.22 2.01
N GLU A 10 -1.95 17.47 1.95
CA GLU A 10 -2.18 16.39 2.90
C GLU A 10 -1.46 15.10 2.48
N SER A 11 -1.06 14.29 3.45
CA SER A 11 -0.41 13.00 3.22
C SER A 11 -1.18 11.83 3.84
N ILE A 12 -0.89 10.64 3.32
CA ILE A 12 -1.39 9.34 3.75
C ILE A 12 -0.15 8.50 4.05
N LEU A 13 -0.09 7.93 5.25
CA LEU A 13 0.95 6.98 5.62
C LEU A 13 0.44 5.55 5.37
N VAL A 14 1.27 4.72 4.73
CA VAL A 14 1.00 3.30 4.49
C VAL A 14 2.10 2.48 5.16
N GLY A 15 1.72 1.66 6.14
CA GLY A 15 2.69 1.01 7.03
C GLY A 15 3.50 2.04 7.81
N GLU A 16 4.80 1.80 7.95
CA GLU A 16 5.70 2.69 8.71
C GLU A 16 6.61 3.56 7.83
N ASN A 17 6.82 3.15 6.57
CA ASN A 17 7.90 3.69 5.74
C ASN A 17 7.43 4.28 4.40
N ILE A 18 6.13 4.22 4.09
CA ILE A 18 5.59 4.75 2.83
C ILE A 18 4.69 5.94 3.14
N GLU A 19 4.98 7.08 2.54
CA GLU A 19 4.17 8.30 2.60
C GLU A 19 3.75 8.72 1.19
N ILE A 20 2.44 8.95 1.03
CA ILE A 20 1.82 9.42 -0.20
C ILE A 20 1.31 10.83 0.07
N THR A 21 1.80 11.83 -0.65
CA THR A 21 1.42 13.23 -0.46
C THR A 21 0.68 13.76 -1.68
N VAL A 22 -0.44 14.45 -1.48
CA VAL A 22 -1.11 15.18 -2.56
C VAL A 22 -0.37 16.50 -2.77
N CYS A 23 0.56 16.57 -3.71
CA CYS A 23 1.37 17.77 -3.93
C CYS A 23 0.56 18.92 -4.53
N ARG A 24 -0.28 18.65 -5.54
CA ARG A 24 -1.05 19.71 -6.22
C ARG A 24 -2.27 19.16 -6.95
N VAL A 25 -3.37 19.90 -6.98
CA VAL A 25 -4.54 19.57 -7.81
C VAL A 25 -4.79 20.68 -8.82
N ILE A 26 -4.67 20.39 -10.12
CA ILE A 26 -4.90 21.36 -11.20
C ILE A 26 -5.71 20.71 -12.31
N GLY A 27 -6.86 21.28 -12.66
CA GLY A 27 -7.63 20.88 -13.84
C GLY A 27 -7.97 19.38 -13.87
N GLY A 28 -8.33 18.80 -12.72
CA GLY A 28 -8.63 17.37 -12.59
C GLY A 28 -7.41 16.44 -12.59
N ARG A 29 -6.20 16.97 -12.76
CA ARG A 29 -4.95 16.21 -12.57
C ARG A 29 -4.41 16.43 -11.16
N VAL A 30 -3.95 15.35 -10.55
CA VAL A 30 -3.34 15.37 -9.23
C VAL A 30 -1.86 15.05 -9.37
N LYS A 31 -1.00 15.92 -8.82
CA LYS A 31 0.41 15.62 -8.60
C LYS A 31 0.52 14.90 -7.27
N ILE A 32 1.05 13.69 -7.29
CA ILE A 32 1.24 12.85 -6.11
C ILE A 32 2.74 12.72 -5.87
N GLY A 33 3.16 13.00 -4.64
CA GLY A 33 4.50 12.71 -4.14
C GLY A 33 4.49 11.36 -3.44
N LEU A 34 5.53 10.56 -3.67
CA LEU A 34 5.68 9.24 -3.09
C LEU A 34 7.04 9.19 -2.39
N ARG A 35 7.04 8.90 -1.10
CA ARG A 35 8.24 8.68 -0.32
C ARG A 35 8.21 7.25 0.19
N ALA A 36 9.18 6.46 -0.24
CA ALA A 36 9.35 5.09 0.19
C ALA A 36 10.85 4.77 0.28
N PRO A 37 11.24 3.78 1.10
CA PRO A 37 12.61 3.29 1.15
C PRO A 37 13.00 2.59 -0.16
N GLN A 38 14.31 2.46 -0.41
CA GLN A 38 14.86 1.96 -1.69
C GLN A 38 14.45 0.53 -2.04
N HIS A 39 14.09 -0.29 -1.05
CA HIS A 39 13.63 -1.66 -1.28
C HIS A 39 12.20 -1.75 -1.82
N VAL A 40 11.42 -0.67 -1.75
CA VAL A 40 10.05 -0.61 -2.28
C VAL A 40 10.08 -0.05 -3.69
N SER A 41 9.70 -0.88 -4.66
CA SER A 41 9.58 -0.45 -6.06
C SER A 41 8.30 0.36 -6.28
N ILE A 42 8.43 1.60 -6.74
CA ILE A 42 7.31 2.46 -7.11
C ILE A 42 7.16 2.44 -8.63
N ARG A 43 6.01 1.97 -9.10
CA ARG A 43 5.68 1.90 -10.53
C ARG A 43 4.40 2.67 -10.82
N ARG A 44 4.28 3.11 -12.07
CA ARG A 44 3.04 3.71 -12.59
C ARG A 44 2.09 2.59 -13.00
N GLY A 45 0.86 2.61 -12.49
CA GLY A 45 -0.11 1.54 -12.69
C GLY A 45 -0.43 1.27 -14.15
N GLU A 46 -0.41 2.30 -15.00
CA GLU A 46 -0.64 2.17 -16.44
C GLU A 46 0.46 1.41 -17.19
N LEU A 47 1.62 1.21 -16.56
CA LEU A 47 2.75 0.45 -17.11
C LEU A 47 2.87 -0.96 -16.49
N MET A 48 1.86 -1.41 -15.75
CA MET A 48 1.85 -2.76 -15.18
C MET A 48 1.30 -3.78 -16.16
N ALA A 49 1.96 -4.94 -16.24
CA ALA A 49 1.38 -6.12 -16.86
C ALA A 49 0.29 -6.68 -15.91
N PRO A 50 -0.78 -7.31 -16.44
CA PRO A 50 -1.91 -7.81 -15.64
C PRO A 50 -1.51 -8.75 -14.50
N ASP A 51 -0.38 -9.45 -14.66
CA ASP A 51 0.07 -10.51 -13.75
C ASP A 51 0.81 -10.00 -12.50
N ASP A 52 1.10 -8.69 -12.40
CA ASP A 52 1.92 -8.13 -11.31
C ASP A 52 1.10 -7.67 -10.07
N ILE A 53 -0.24 -7.76 -10.11
CA ILE A 53 -1.09 -7.24 -9.03
C ILE A 53 -1.30 -8.31 -7.94
N HIS A 54 -0.29 -8.53 -7.10
CA HIS A 54 -0.45 -9.33 -5.88
C HIS A 54 -1.19 -8.50 -4.81
N VAL A 55 -2.52 -8.59 -4.79
CA VAL A 55 -3.31 -8.16 -3.62
C VAL A 55 -3.28 -9.29 -2.61
N GLU A 56 -2.18 -9.39 -1.86
CA GLU A 56 -2.17 -10.24 -0.66
C GLU A 56 -3.02 -9.54 0.40
N ALA A 57 -4.28 -9.96 0.48
CA ALA A 57 -5.11 -9.67 1.63
C ALA A 57 -4.46 -10.34 2.84
N ASN A 58 -4.19 -9.55 3.88
CA ASN A 58 -3.68 -9.99 5.17
C ASN A 58 -4.44 -11.23 5.67
N SER A 59 -3.87 -12.42 5.47
CA SER A 59 -4.16 -13.62 6.24
C SER A 59 -3.54 -13.40 7.60
N ALA A 60 -4.35 -13.02 8.59
CA ALA A 60 -3.89 -12.98 9.97
C ALA A 60 -3.42 -14.40 10.38
N GLU A 61 -2.12 -14.58 10.52
CA GLU A 61 -1.55 -15.71 11.24
C GLU A 61 -1.61 -15.39 12.75
N GLU A 62 -2.13 -16.32 13.56
CA GLU A 62 -1.32 -16.86 14.66
C GLU A 62 -1.85 -18.22 15.13
N SER A 63 -0.97 -19.21 15.03
CA SER A 63 -1.03 -20.54 15.64
C SER A 63 -1.22 -20.47 17.15
N ALA A 64 -2.18 -21.25 17.66
CA ALA A 64 -2.11 -21.78 19.01
C ALA A 64 -2.05 -23.31 18.94
N THR A 65 -0.81 -23.80 18.95
CA THR A 65 -0.32 -25.07 19.52
C THR A 65 -1.37 -25.93 20.22
N THR A 66 -1.56 -27.17 19.76
CA THR A 66 -1.34 -28.42 20.54
C THR A 66 -1.59 -29.62 19.62
N GLU A 67 -0.53 -30.09 18.94
CA GLU A 67 -0.38 -31.53 18.73
C GLU A 67 0.50 -32.05 19.86
N LEU A 68 -0.09 -32.82 20.77
CA LEU A 68 0.63 -33.82 21.56
C LEU A 68 -0.26 -35.06 21.56
N THR A 69 0.07 -35.97 20.66
CA THR A 69 -0.26 -37.39 20.70
C THR A 69 -0.03 -37.97 22.10
N ILE A 70 -0.87 -38.93 22.51
CA ILE A 70 -0.56 -40.27 23.08
C ILE A 70 -1.72 -40.70 24.02
N HIS A 71 -2.65 -41.54 23.52
CA HIS A 71 -2.93 -42.92 23.97
C HIS A 71 -4.01 -43.54 23.09
#